data_AF-A0A937P3Q6-F1
#
_entry.id   AF-A0A937P3Q6-F1
#
_cell.length_a   1.000
_cell.length_b   1.000
_cell.length_c   1.000
_cell.angle_alpha   90.00
_cell.angle_beta   90.00
_cell.angle_gamma   90.00
#
_symmetry.space_group_name_H-M   'P 1'
#
loop_
_entity.id
_entity.type
_entity.pdbx_description
1 polymer ?
#
loop_
_entity_poly.entity_id
_entity_poly.type
_entity_poly.pdbx_seq_one_letter_code
_entity_poly.pdbx_strand_id
1 'polypeptide(L)'
;MIEEKIKEIRNFCIRNSDPAVVAKYSKYFKEGYDGYGIKDKLLISQRDCWLEAWKDELTISDYLDIGDKLVSSGKFEEIAFAIHFISFQKQFYPS
;
A
#
# COMPACT_ATOMS: atom_id res chain seq x y z
N MET A 1 14.66 -2.79 8.93
CA MET A 1 13.38 -3.50 9.10
C MET A 1 12.22 -2.72 8.48
N ILE A 2 11.62 -1.69 9.12
CA ILE A 2 10.53 -0.87 8.52
C ILE A 2 10.90 -0.29 7.14
N GLU A 3 12.09 0.34 7.02
CA GLU A 3 12.56 0.91 5.76
C GLU A 3 12.73 -0.13 4.63
N GLU A 4 13.06 -1.37 4.98
CA GLU A 4 13.19 -2.45 4.00
C GLU A 4 11.81 -2.88 3.49
N LYS A 5 10.80 -2.95 4.37
CA LYS A 5 9.41 -3.25 3.98
C LYS A 5 8.83 -2.14 3.10
N ILE A 6 9.10 -0.88 3.42
CA ILE A 6 8.71 0.27 2.58
C ILE A 6 9.36 0.18 1.19
N LYS A 7 10.66 -0.15 1.15
CA LYS A 7 11.38 -0.34 -0.12
C LYS A 7 10.79 -1.50 -0.92
N GLU A 8 10.43 -2.59 -0.26
CA GLU A 8 9.77 -3.74 -0.89
C GLU A 8 8.42 -3.34 -1.51
N ILE A 9 7.60 -2.59 -0.76
CA ILE A 9 6.31 -2.07 -1.24
C ILE A 9 6.50 -1.19 -2.47
N ARG A 10 7.40 -0.22 -2.41
CA ARG A 10 7.66 0.70 -3.53
C ARG A 10 8.21 -0.02 -4.75
N ASN A 11 9.12 -0.97 -4.56
CA ASN A 11 9.64 -1.79 -5.65
C ASN A 11 8.54 -2.62 -6.30
N PHE A 12 7.63 -3.17 -5.51
CA PHE A 12 6.46 -3.86 -6.04
C PHE A 12 5.58 -2.91 -6.86
N CYS A 13 5.32 -1.71 -6.36
CA CYS A 13 4.53 -0.72 -7.07
C CYS A 13 5.15 -0.30 -8.41
N ILE A 14 6.46 -0.01 -8.41
CA ILE A 14 7.21 0.35 -9.61
C ILE A 14 7.21 -0.80 -10.63
N ARG A 15 7.46 -2.03 -10.19
CA ARG A 15 7.53 -3.20 -11.08
C ARG A 15 6.19 -3.55 -11.73
N ASN A 16 5.09 -3.25 -11.05
CA ASN A 16 3.74 -3.58 -11.51
C ASN A 16 2.96 -2.34 -12.00
N SER A 17 3.65 -1.21 -12.20
CA SER A 17 3.02 0.02 -12.66
C SER A 17 2.51 -0.15 -14.10
N ASP A 18 1.33 0.40 -14.38
CA ASP A 18 0.73 0.39 -15.70
C ASP A 18 0.38 1.83 -16.12
N PRO A 19 1.19 2.47 -16.98
CA PRO A 19 0.95 3.83 -17.44
C PRO A 19 -0.40 4.01 -18.15
N ALA A 20 -0.96 2.96 -18.76
CA ALA A 20 -2.27 3.03 -19.41
C ALA A 20 -3.40 3.16 -18.38
N VAL A 21 -3.25 2.49 -17.23
CA VAL A 21 -4.17 2.62 -16.10
C VAL A 21 -4.06 4.01 -15.49
N VAL A 22 -2.84 4.51 -15.27
CA VAL A 22 -2.61 5.88 -14.79
C VAL A 22 -3.25 6.91 -15.72
N ALA A 23 -3.03 6.80 -17.03
CA ALA A 23 -3.59 7.70 -18.03
C ALA A 23 -5.12 7.61 -18.10
N LYS A 24 -5.70 6.41 -17.90
CA LYS A 24 -7.16 6.23 -17.83
C LYS A 24 -7.72 6.96 -16.61
N TYR A 25 -7.16 6.73 -15.43
CA TYR A 25 -7.68 7.32 -14.20
C TYR A 25 -7.43 8.82 -14.10
N SER A 26 -6.29 9.31 -14.59
CA SER A 26 -5.96 10.75 -14.62
C SER A 26 -7.04 11.60 -15.30
N LYS A 27 -7.79 11.06 -16.26
CA LYS A 27 -8.90 11.78 -16.93
C LYS A 27 -10.07 12.09 -16.00
N TYR A 28 -10.23 11.35 -14.92
CA TYR A 28 -11.35 11.50 -13.98
C TYR A 28 -11.00 12.38 -12.77
N PHE A 29 -9.72 12.64 -12.50
CA PHE A 29 -9.27 13.43 -11.35
C PHE A 29 -8.87 14.85 -11.79
N LYS A 30 -9.68 15.84 -11.43
CA LYS A 30 -9.43 17.26 -11.75
C LYS A 30 -8.18 17.84 -11.07
N GLU A 31 -7.84 17.31 -9.89
CA GLU A 31 -6.69 17.76 -9.08
C GLU A 31 -5.42 16.94 -9.35
N GLY A 32 -5.47 16.02 -10.31
CA GLY A 32 -4.40 15.08 -10.60
C GLY A 32 -4.61 13.72 -9.95
N TYR A 33 -4.12 12.68 -10.63
CA TYR A 33 -4.06 11.31 -10.12
C TYR A 33 -2.58 10.93 -10.01
N ASP A 34 -2.09 10.76 -8.79
CA ASP A 34 -0.72 10.30 -8.53
C ASP A 34 -0.74 8.85 -8.04
N GLY A 35 -0.81 7.92 -8.99
CA GLY A 35 -0.79 6.49 -8.72
C GLY A 35 0.13 5.73 -9.67
N TYR A 36 0.47 4.51 -9.28
CA TYR A 36 1.26 3.57 -10.07
C TYR A 36 0.40 2.84 -11.13
N GLY A 37 -0.93 2.86 -10.99
CA GLY A 37 -1.86 2.18 -11.91
C GLY A 37 -1.94 0.68 -11.68
N ILE A 38 -1.78 0.23 -10.43
CA ILE A 38 -1.82 -1.19 -10.09
C ILE A 38 -3.28 -1.66 -10.04
N LYS A 39 -3.56 -2.83 -10.61
CA LYS A 39 -4.90 -3.42 -10.56
C LYS A 39 -5.22 -3.89 -9.14
N ASP A 40 -6.44 -3.60 -8.67
CA ASP A 40 -6.91 -3.94 -7.31
C ASP A 40 -6.65 -5.40 -6.91
N LYS A 41 -6.95 -6.35 -7.80
CA LYS A 41 -6.75 -7.78 -7.51
C LYS A 41 -5.29 -8.11 -7.19
N LEU A 42 -4.36 -7.50 -7.91
CA LEU A 42 -2.92 -7.70 -7.72
C LEU A 42 -2.43 -7.03 -6.43
N LEU A 43 -2.93 -5.82 -6.16
CA LEU A 43 -2.66 -5.08 -4.93
C LEU A 43 -3.12 -5.87 -3.69
N ILE A 44 -4.37 -6.35 -3.72
CA ILE A 44 -4.98 -7.13 -2.65
C ILE A 44 -4.21 -8.44 -2.43
N SER A 45 -3.88 -9.18 -3.50
CA SER A 45 -3.11 -10.42 -3.35
C SER A 45 -1.74 -10.20 -2.75
N GLN A 46 -1.03 -9.13 -3.15
CA GLN A 46 0.29 -8.85 -2.62
C GLN A 46 0.25 -8.41 -1.15
N ARG A 47 -0.75 -7.60 -0.79
CA ARG A 47 -1.01 -7.22 0.61
C ARG A 47 -1.13 -8.47 1.49
N ASP A 48 -1.94 -9.44 1.08
CA ASP A 48 -2.18 -10.66 1.86
C ASP A 48 -0.89 -11.47 2.03
N CYS A 49 -0.06 -11.55 0.99
CA CYS A 49 1.27 -12.16 1.10
C CYS A 49 2.16 -11.47 2.14
N TRP A 50 2.16 -10.14 2.19
CA TRP A 50 2.97 -9.39 3.16
C TRP A 50 2.44 -9.51 4.58
N LEU A 51 1.13 -9.42 4.78
CA LEU A 51 0.51 -9.58 6.10
C LEU A 51 0.85 -10.95 6.70
N GLU A 52 0.81 -12.01 5.91
CA GLU A 52 1.19 -13.35 6.35
C GLU A 52 2.71 -13.46 6.58
N ALA A 53 3.53 -12.97 5.64
CA ALA A 53 4.99 -13.07 5.74
C ALA A 53 5.58 -12.26 6.90
N TRP A 54 4.92 -11.17 7.30
CA TRP A 54 5.43 -10.24 8.30
C TRP A 54 4.75 -10.38 9.66
N LYS A 55 3.80 -11.30 9.83
CA LYS A 55 2.98 -11.43 11.06
C LYS A 55 3.79 -11.67 12.34
N ASP A 56 4.90 -12.39 12.23
CA ASP A 56 5.77 -12.73 13.36
C ASP A 56 6.91 -11.71 13.53
N GLU A 57 7.10 -10.80 12.55
CA GLU A 57 8.16 -9.79 12.54
C GLU A 57 7.67 -8.39 12.92
N LEU A 58 6.42 -8.04 12.59
CA LEU A 58 5.86 -6.70 12.74
C LEU A 58 4.75 -6.66 13.78
N THR A 59 4.81 -5.64 14.63
CA THR A 59 3.75 -5.26 15.54
C THR A 59 2.77 -4.29 14.88
N ILE A 60 1.62 -4.04 15.52
CA ILE A 60 0.70 -2.98 15.08
C ILE A 60 1.37 -1.60 15.02
N SER A 61 2.31 -1.30 15.93
CA SER A 61 3.06 -0.05 15.92
C SER A 61 3.91 0.08 14.65
N ASP A 62 4.56 -1.01 14.23
CA ASP A 62 5.36 -1.00 13.00
C ASP A 62 4.48 -0.78 11.76
N TYR A 63 3.27 -1.35 11.74
CA TYR A 63 2.30 -1.10 10.65
C TYR A 63 1.80 0.35 10.62
N LEU A 64 1.66 1.01 11.77
CA LEU A 64 1.33 2.43 11.85
C LEU A 64 2.49 3.29 11.31
N ASP A 65 3.72 2.99 11.71
CA ASP A 65 4.92 3.69 11.22
C ASP A 65 5.11 3.53 9.71
N ILE A 66 4.89 2.32 9.17
CA ILE A 66 4.86 2.08 7.73
C ILE A 66 3.74 2.91 7.09
N GLY A 67 2.55 2.92 7.68
CA GLY A 67 1.40 3.68 7.22
C GLY A 67 1.70 5.17 7.06
N ASP A 68 2.30 5.81 8.05
CA ASP A 68 2.67 7.23 8.01
C ASP A 68 3.65 7.54 6.85
N LYS A 69 4.61 6.65 6.61
CA LYS A 69 5.58 6.79 5.50
C LYS A 69 4.95 6.61 4.12
N LEU A 70 3.97 5.72 4.01
CA LEU A 70 3.25 5.48 2.76
C LEU A 70 2.26 6.62 2.47
N VAL A 71 1.53 7.08 3.47
CA VAL A 71 0.56 8.20 3.32
C VAL A 71 1.28 9.50 2.96
N SER A 72 2.43 9.77 3.57
CA SER A 72 3.22 10.97 3.26
C SER A 72 3.76 11.02 1.83
N SER A 73 3.79 9.90 1.10
CA SER A 73 4.14 9.89 -0.33
C SER A 73 3.07 10.53 -1.22
N GLY A 74 1.81 10.57 -0.76
CA GLY A 74 0.67 11.02 -1.56
C GLY A 74 0.21 10.04 -2.64
N LYS A 75 0.89 8.90 -2.83
CA LYS A 75 0.56 7.97 -3.92
C LYS A 75 -0.62 7.07 -3.57
N PHE A 76 -1.57 6.96 -4.51
CA PHE A 76 -2.84 6.26 -4.29
C PHE A 76 -2.65 4.83 -3.79
N GLU A 77 -1.78 4.04 -4.42
CA GLU A 77 -1.57 2.64 -4.02
C GLU A 77 -0.79 2.50 -2.71
N GLU A 78 0.15 3.42 -2.41
CA GLU A 78 0.84 3.44 -1.11
C GLU A 78 -0.17 3.75 0.02
N ILE A 79 -1.04 4.73 -0.18
CA ILE A 79 -2.13 5.06 0.74
C ILE A 79 -3.09 3.85 0.91
N ALA A 80 -3.44 3.17 -0.19
CA ALA A 80 -4.30 2.00 -0.14
C ALA A 80 -3.68 0.87 0.70
N PHE A 81 -2.38 0.61 0.56
CA PHE A 81 -1.67 -0.35 1.41
C PHE A 81 -1.72 0.05 2.88
N ALA A 82 -1.44 1.32 3.22
CA ALA A 82 -1.50 1.82 4.59
C ALA A 82 -2.88 1.58 5.23
N ILE A 83 -3.96 1.96 4.52
CA ILE A 83 -5.34 1.76 4.99
C ILE A 83 -5.63 0.27 5.19
N HIS A 84 -5.26 -0.57 4.23
CA HIS A 84 -5.54 -1.99 4.31
C HIS A 84 -4.79 -2.69 5.45
N PHE A 85 -3.52 -2.34 5.69
CA PHE A 85 -2.75 -2.89 6.80
C PHE A 85 -3.39 -2.55 8.15
N ILE A 86 -3.73 -1.28 8.37
CA ILE A 86 -4.39 -0.84 9.61
C ILE A 86 -5.77 -1.51 9.76
N SER A 87 -6.54 -1.58 8.68
CA SER A 87 -7.86 -2.23 8.70
C SER A 87 -7.78 -3.73 9.01
N PHE A 88 -6.72 -4.41 8.57
CA PHE A 88 -6.48 -5.81 8.92
C PHE A 88 -6.08 -5.94 10.40
N GLN A 89 -5.12 -5.14 10.86
CA GLN A 89 -4.64 -5.18 12.25
C GLN A 89 -5.76 -4.88 13.26
N LYS A 90 -6.68 -3.96 12.93
CA LYS A 90 -7.84 -3.63 13.79
C LYS A 90 -8.71 -4.85 14.14
N GLN A 91 -8.73 -5.89 13.30
CA GLN A 91 -9.51 -7.11 13.57
C GLN A 91 -9.01 -7.88 14.80
N PHE A 92 -7.75 -7.68 15.19
CA PHE A 92 -7.13 -8.32 16.35
C PHE A 92 -7.26 -7.50 17.64
N TYR A 93 -7.79 -6.28 17.55
CA TYR A 93 -8.02 -5.37 18.68
C TYR A 93 -9.47 -4.87 18.68
N PRO A 94 -10.45 -5.78 18.89
CA PRO A 94 -11.84 -5.37 19.00
C PRO A 94 -12.03 -4.47 20.23
N SER A 95 -12.68 -3.32 20.02
CA SER A 95 -13.07 -2.35 21.05
C SER A 95 -14.18 -2.86 21.96
#